data_AF-A0A969EHB0-F1
#
_entry.id   AF-A0A969EHB0-F1
#
_cell.length_a   1.000
_cell.length_b   1.000
_cell.length_c   1.000
_cell.angle_alpha   90.00
_cell.angle_beta   90.00
_cell.angle_gamma   90.00
#
_symmetry.space_group_name_H-M   'P 1'
#
loop_
_entity.id
_entity.type
_entity.pdbx_description
1 polymer ?
#
loop_
_entity_poly.entity_id
_entity_poly.type
_entity_poly.pdbx_seq_one_letter_code
_entity_poly.pdbx_strand_id
1 'polypeptide(L)'
;MLELAENQLRPILLDMVKYDADHRVEYLTAKQILRNFYAFGLITDITQKLNAYKRENNVMLLSDAPKFLNGVINESDTPFIYEKVGSYFRNYLIDEFQDTSGFQWKIFSLY
;
A
#
# COMPACT_ATOMS: atom_id res chain seq x y z
N MET A 1 -12.23 46.22 -30.83
CA MET A 1 -12.78 44.94 -30.32
C MET A 1 -11.81 43.77 -30.50
N LEU A 2 -11.28 43.54 -31.71
CA LEU A 2 -10.28 42.48 -31.94
C LEU A 2 -8.98 42.68 -31.13
N GLU A 3 -8.43 43.89 -31.07
CA GLU A 3 -7.24 44.17 -30.26
C GLU A 3 -7.43 43.95 -28.75
N LEU A 4 -8.62 44.23 -28.22
CA LEU A 4 -8.92 44.00 -26.80
C LEU A 4 -8.95 42.50 -26.49
N ALA A 5 -9.54 41.71 -27.39
CA ALA A 5 -9.62 40.27 -27.27
C ALA A 5 -8.22 39.62 -27.36
N GLU A 6 -7.40 40.05 -28.32
CA GLU A 6 -6.07 39.46 -28.49
C GLU A 6 -5.07 39.91 -27.43
N ASN A 7 -5.08 41.17 -27.01
CA ASN A 7 -4.04 41.71 -26.12
C ASN A 7 -4.38 41.59 -24.63
N GLN A 8 -5.66 41.41 -24.26
CA GLN A 8 -6.05 41.32 -22.85
C GLN A 8 -6.68 39.99 -22.49
N LEU A 9 -7.62 39.46 -23.29
CA LEU A 9 -8.34 38.24 -22.93
C LEU A 9 -7.52 36.97 -23.23
N ARG A 10 -6.82 36.93 -24.37
CA ARG A 10 -5.97 35.79 -24.75
C ARG A 10 -4.86 35.47 -23.74
N PRO A 11 -4.06 36.42 -23.23
CA PRO A 11 -3.02 36.09 -22.25
C PRO A 11 -3.61 35.55 -20.94
N ILE A 12 -4.71 36.15 -20.44
CA ILE A 12 -5.40 35.68 -19.24
C ILE A 12 -5.91 34.23 -19.43
N LEU A 13 -6.47 33.92 -20.60
CA LEU A 13 -6.91 32.56 -20.90
C LEU A 13 -5.74 31.57 -20.90
N LEU A 14 -4.60 31.94 -21.49
CA LEU A 14 -3.41 31.10 -21.51
C LEU A 14 -2.86 30.87 -20.10
N ASP A 15 -2.85 31.90 -19.27
CA ASP A 15 -2.43 31.81 -17.87
C ASP A 15 -3.36 30.91 -17.06
N MET A 16 -4.68 31.00 -17.27
CA MET A 16 -5.67 30.11 -16.62
C MET A 16 -5.50 28.65 -17.06
N VAL A 17 -5.30 28.40 -18.35
CA VAL A 17 -5.08 27.03 -18.87
C VAL A 17 -3.78 26.46 -18.31
N LYS A 18 -2.72 27.26 -18.25
CA LYS A 18 -1.46 26.86 -17.64
C LYS A 18 -1.62 26.56 -16.16
N TYR A 19 -2.32 27.41 -15.42
CA TYR A 19 -2.58 27.20 -14.00
C TYR A 19 -3.40 25.93 -13.73
N ASP A 20 -4.43 25.64 -14.53
CA ASP A 20 -5.16 24.36 -14.45
C ASP A 20 -4.20 23.20 -14.73
N ALA A 21 -3.43 23.25 -15.82
CA ALA A 21 -2.49 22.17 -16.16
C ALA A 21 -1.49 21.89 -15.03
N ASP A 22 -0.96 22.95 -14.40
CA ASP A 22 0.04 22.85 -13.35
C ASP A 22 -0.53 22.32 -12.02
N HIS A 23 -1.79 22.64 -11.67
CA HIS A 23 -2.36 22.34 -10.34
C HIS A 23 -3.50 21.32 -10.33
N ARG A 24 -3.99 20.89 -11.50
CA ARG A 24 -5.17 20.02 -11.61
C ARG A 24 -5.02 18.72 -10.83
N VAL A 25 -3.84 18.09 -10.87
CA VAL A 25 -3.61 16.82 -10.16
C VAL A 25 -3.71 17.02 -8.65
N GLU A 26 -3.09 18.06 -8.10
CA GLU A 26 -3.15 18.37 -6.67
C GLU A 26 -4.58 18.71 -6.24
N TYR A 27 -5.27 19.55 -7.00
CA TYR A 27 -6.65 19.92 -6.73
C TYR A 27 -7.58 18.70 -6.74
N LEU A 28 -7.49 17.86 -7.77
CA LEU A 28 -8.30 16.65 -7.86
C LEU A 28 -7.97 15.68 -6.73
N THR A 29 -6.68 15.51 -6.40
CA THR A 29 -6.23 14.68 -5.28
C THR A 29 -6.82 15.18 -3.96
N ALA A 30 -6.68 16.47 -3.66
CA ALA A 30 -7.22 17.08 -2.44
C ALA A 30 -8.74 16.94 -2.37
N LYS A 31 -9.44 17.13 -3.50
CA LYS A 31 -10.90 16.93 -3.59
C LYS A 31 -11.30 15.48 -3.32
N GLN A 32 -10.56 14.49 -3.83
CA GLN A 32 -10.83 13.08 -3.55
C GLN A 32 -10.53 12.70 -2.09
N ILE A 33 -9.44 13.23 -1.53
CA ILE A 33 -9.08 13.01 -0.12
C ILE A 33 -10.18 13.60 0.76
N LEU A 34 -10.58 14.85 0.53
CA LEU A 34 -11.60 15.53 1.33
C LEU A 34 -12.93 14.78 1.31
N ARG A 35 -13.33 14.26 0.15
CA ARG A 35 -14.54 13.43 0.00
C ARG A 35 -14.50 12.17 0.88
N ASN A 36 -13.32 11.59 1.09
CA ASN A 36 -13.15 10.34 1.82
C ASN A 36 -12.48 10.52 3.20
N PHE A 37 -12.31 11.77 3.66
CA PHE A 37 -11.50 12.09 4.82
C PHE A 37 -11.96 11.37 6.09
N TYR A 38 -13.28 11.32 6.31
CA TYR A 38 -13.87 10.61 7.43
C TYR A 38 -13.62 9.10 7.40
N ALA A 39 -13.72 8.47 6.22
CA ALA A 39 -13.45 7.04 6.08
C ALA A 39 -11.99 6.72 6.38
N PHE A 40 -11.05 7.54 5.90
CA PHE A 40 -9.64 7.42 6.24
C PHE A 40 -9.40 7.54 7.75
N GLY A 41 -9.97 8.58 8.38
CA GLY A 41 -9.85 8.77 9.84
C GLY A 41 -10.37 7.58 10.64
N LEU A 42 -11.52 7.03 10.25
CA LEU A 42 -12.11 5.85 10.90
C LEU A 42 -11.21 4.61 10.73
N ILE A 43 -10.73 4.35 9.51
CA ILE A 43 -9.83 3.20 9.23
C ILE A 43 -8.53 3.34 10.04
N THR A 44 -7.98 4.55 10.15
CA THR A 44 -6.79 4.81 10.96
C THR A 44 -7.04 4.51 12.44
N ASP A 45 -8.15 4.98 13.02
CA ASP A 45 -8.50 4.70 14.41
C ASP A 45 -8.70 3.19 14.67
N ILE A 46 -9.43 2.50 13.79
CA ILE A 46 -9.62 1.04 13.87
C ILE A 46 -8.28 0.32 13.81
N THR A 47 -7.39 0.72 12.89
CA THR A 47 -6.06 0.11 12.73
C THR A 47 -5.21 0.30 13.98
N GLN A 48 -5.26 1.48 14.60
CA GLN A 48 -4.54 1.75 15.85
C GLN A 48 -5.05 0.88 16.99
N LYS A 49 -6.37 0.77 17.16
CA LYS A 49 -7.00 -0.08 18.17
C LYS A 49 -6.70 -1.56 17.96
N LEU A 50 -6.75 -2.03 16.71
CA LEU A 50 -6.41 -3.40 16.35
C LEU A 50 -4.95 -3.73 16.70
N ASN A 51 -4.03 -2.80 16.41
CA ASN A 51 -2.62 -2.97 16.76
C ASN A 51 -2.38 -2.97 18.28
N ALA A 52 -3.08 -2.11 19.03
CA ALA A 52 -3.03 -2.12 20.49
C ALA A 52 -3.54 -3.46 21.05
N TYR A 53 -4.71 -3.91 20.61
CA TYR A 53 -5.30 -5.19 21.01
C TYR A 53 -4.37 -6.37 20.73
N LYS A 54 -3.79 -6.42 19.52
CA LYS A 54 -2.82 -7.47 19.15
C LYS A 54 -1.63 -7.53 20.11
N ARG A 55 -1.07 -6.37 20.48
CA ARG A 55 0.07 -6.28 21.40
C ARG A 55 -0.31 -6.67 22.82
N GLU A 56 -1.43 -6.16 23.34
CA GLU A 56 -1.90 -6.43 24.70
C GLU A 56 -2.22 -7.91 24.92
N ASN A 57 -2.78 -8.57 23.90
CA ASN A 57 -3.17 -9.98 23.98
C ASN A 57 -2.11 -10.95 23.44
N ASN A 58 -0.96 -10.44 22.96
CA ASN A 58 0.07 -11.22 22.28
C ASN A 58 -0.51 -12.11 21.15
N VAL A 59 -1.44 -11.55 20.38
CA VAL A 59 -2.09 -12.23 19.25
C VAL A 59 -1.68 -11.60 17.93
N MET A 60 -1.69 -12.44 16.90
CA MET A 60 -1.31 -12.08 15.55
C MET A 60 -2.41 -12.51 14.59
N LEU A 61 -2.71 -11.70 13.57
CA LEU A 61 -3.69 -12.10 12.56
C LEU A 61 -3.01 -13.02 11.56
N LEU A 62 -3.78 -13.95 10.99
CA LEU A 62 -3.27 -14.83 9.94
C LEU A 62 -2.75 -14.03 8.73
N SER A 63 -3.37 -12.88 8.43
CA SER A 63 -2.92 -11.96 7.38
C SER A 63 -1.53 -11.35 7.63
N ASP A 64 -1.07 -11.33 8.88
CA ASP A 64 0.27 -10.84 9.23
C ASP A 64 1.34 -11.91 9.06
N ALA A 65 0.96 -13.19 9.06
CA ALA A 65 1.89 -14.33 9.06
C ALA A 65 2.90 -14.30 7.92
N PRO A 66 2.50 -14.01 6.67
CA PRO A 66 3.46 -13.98 5.57
C PRO A 66 4.51 -12.87 5.73
N LYS A 67 4.11 -11.67 6.20
CA LYS A 67 5.05 -10.55 6.44
C LYS A 67 6.03 -10.85 7.56
N PHE A 68 5.53 -11.42 8.65
CA PHE A 68 6.35 -11.83 9.78
C PHE A 68 7.38 -12.90 9.37
N LEU A 69 6.92 -13.95 8.68
CA LEU A 69 7.81 -15.02 8.20
C LEU A 69 8.87 -14.44 7.26
N ASN A 70 8.50 -13.58 6.32
CA ASN A 70 9.47 -12.95 5.41
C ASN A 70 10.52 -12.12 6.16
N GLY A 71 10.13 -11.38 7.21
CA GLY A 71 11.07 -10.64 8.07
C GLY A 71 12.03 -11.56 8.85
N VAL A 72 11.51 -12.63 9.44
CA VAL A 72 12.33 -13.62 10.17
C VAL A 72 13.31 -14.33 9.25
N ILE A 73 12.89 -14.63 8.03
CA ILE A 73 13.69 -15.44 7.12
C ILE A 73 14.75 -14.60 6.38
N ASN A 74 14.44 -13.37 5.96
CA ASN A 74 15.40 -12.51 5.23
C ASN A 74 16.61 -12.06 6.06
N GLU A 75 16.51 -12.10 7.39
CA GLU A 75 17.59 -11.65 8.29
C GLU A 75 18.56 -12.78 8.70
N SER A 76 18.40 -14.00 8.17
CA SER A 76 19.28 -15.14 8.50
C SER A 76 19.83 -15.85 7.28
N ASP A 77 21.15 -16.11 7.26
CA ASP A 77 21.86 -16.84 6.19
C ASP A 77 21.37 -18.29 5.99
N THR A 78 20.66 -18.83 6.98
CA THR A 78 19.82 -20.02 6.84
C THR A 78 18.66 -19.87 7.81
N PRO A 79 17.41 -20.14 7.41
CA PRO A 79 16.27 -19.81 8.25
C PRO A 79 16.24 -20.71 9.47
N PHE A 80 16.47 -20.13 10.64
CA PHE A 80 16.47 -20.79 11.95
C PHE A 80 15.21 -21.64 12.20
N ILE A 81 14.09 -21.30 11.56
CA ILE A 81 12.86 -22.11 11.56
C ILE A 81 13.10 -23.50 10.95
N TYR A 82 13.83 -23.62 9.84
CA TYR A 82 14.12 -24.90 9.20
C TYR A 82 15.13 -25.74 9.99
N GLU A 83 16.06 -25.09 10.71
CA GLU A 83 17.04 -25.77 11.57
C GLU A 83 16.36 -26.43 12.79
N LYS A 84 15.42 -25.73 13.45
CA LYS A 84 14.68 -26.28 14.60
C LYS A 84 13.71 -27.40 14.27
N VAL A 85 13.20 -27.47 13.02
CA VAL A 85 12.28 -28.54 12.57
C VAL A 85 13.04 -29.81 12.15
N GLY A 86 14.38 -29.75 12.07
CA GLY A 86 15.24 -30.92 11.84
C GLY A 86 15.12 -31.55 10.46
N SER A 87 14.45 -30.90 9.50
CA SER A 87 14.24 -31.40 8.14
C SER A 87 14.53 -30.32 7.11
N TYR A 88 15.55 -30.56 6.27
CA TYR A 88 15.76 -29.79 5.04
C TYR A 88 14.71 -30.19 4.01
N PHE A 89 13.70 -29.35 3.81
CA PHE A 89 12.70 -29.53 2.76
C PHE A 89 13.31 -29.10 1.42
N ARG A 90 13.57 -30.07 0.53
CA ARG A 90 14.10 -29.82 -0.82
C ARG A 90 13.02 -29.40 -1.83
N ASN A 91 11.77 -29.80 -1.60
CA ASN A 91 10.63 -29.53 -2.47
C ASN A 91 9.41 -29.16 -1.61
N TYR A 92 8.63 -28.18 -2.04
CA TYR A 92 7.40 -27.74 -1.37
C TYR A 92 6.18 -28.07 -2.25
N LEU A 93 5.11 -28.55 -1.64
CA LEU A 93 3.79 -28.66 -2.28
C LEU A 93 2.87 -27.67 -1.57
N ILE A 94 2.34 -26.70 -2.33
CA ILE A 94 1.37 -25.73 -1.85
C ILE A 94 -0.01 -26.23 -2.31
N ASP A 95 -0.79 -26.72 -1.37
CA ASP A 95 -2.20 -27.05 -1.62
C ASP A 95 -3.04 -25.77 -1.69
N GLU A 96 -4.16 -25.79 -2.43
CA GLU A 96 -5.03 -24.63 -2.67
C GLU A 96 -4.34 -23.40 -3.30
N PHE A 97 -3.42 -23.65 -4.24
CA PHE A 97 -2.63 -22.59 -4.88
C PHE A 97 -3.50 -21.53 -5.59
N GLN A 98 -4.66 -21.92 -6.11
CA GLN A 98 -5.60 -21.01 -6.77
C GLN A 98 -6.16 -19.91 -5.84
N ASP A 99 -6.12 -20.13 -4.52
CA ASP A 99 -6.57 -19.16 -3.52
C ASP A 99 -5.41 -18.25 -3.03
N THR A 100 -4.22 -18.40 -3.60
CA THR A 100 -3.02 -17.65 -3.21
C THR A 100 -2.97 -16.28 -3.88
N SER A 101 -2.90 -15.22 -3.07
CA SER A 101 -2.68 -13.86 -3.57
C SER A 101 -1.25 -13.65 -4.10
N GLY A 102 -1.06 -12.70 -5.01
CA GLY A 102 0.27 -12.39 -5.56
C GLY A 102 1.32 -12.01 -4.51
N PHE A 103 0.90 -11.44 -3.37
CA PHE A 103 1.79 -11.17 -2.24
C PHE A 103 2.27 -12.46 -1.55
N GLN A 104 1.37 -13.41 -1.33
CA GLN A 104 1.71 -14.73 -0.78
C GLN A 104 2.61 -15.50 -1.76
N TRP A 105 2.33 -15.45 -3.06
CA TRP A 105 3.20 -16.08 -4.07
C TRP A 105 4.62 -15.52 -4.05
N LYS A 106 4.78 -14.19 -3.99
CA LYS A 106 6.11 -13.57 -3.93
C LYS A 106 6.93 -14.07 -2.75
N ILE A 107 6.29 -14.32 -1.61
CA ILE A 107 6.94 -14.86 -0.41
C ILE A 107 7.37 -16.31 -0.63
N PHE A 108 6.55 -17.13 -1.28
CA PHE A 108 6.90 -18.52 -1.59
C PHE A 108 7.98 -18.64 -2.67
N SER A 109 7.95 -17.80 -3.71
CA SER A 109 8.88 -17.86 -4.85
C SER A 109 10.28 -17.27 -4.58
N LEU A 110 10.46 -16.60 -3.45
CA LEU A 110 11.77 -16.10 -3.00
C LEU A 110 12.61 -17.19 -2.29
N TYR A 111 12.05 -18.39 -2.16
CA TYR A 111 12.69 -19.61 -1.65
C TYR A 111 12.58 -20.74 -2.70
#